data_AF-A0A553FQ11-F1
#
_entry.id   AF-A0A553FQ11-F1
#
_cell.length_a   1.000
_cell.length_b   1.000
_cell.length_c   1.000
_cell.angle_alpha   90.00
_cell.angle_beta   90.00
_cell.angle_gamma   90.00
#
_symmetry.space_group_name_H-M   'P 1'
#
loop_
_entity.id
_entity.type
_entity.pdbx_description
1 polymer ?
#
loop_
_entity_poly.entity_id
_entity_poly.type
_entity_poly.pdbx_seq_one_letter_code
_entity_poly.pdbx_strand_id
1 'polypeptide(L)'
;MSEQTNNENHPENTQPENAKIDGNAAVNQAAEAWKDAASRNIPTVDVAENPLPDETANLRQGPSLHDGLLGLLPLVGVWQGEGQAHSADGEQYAFGQQLIIAHDGENYLTYTSRTWKIDSEGNPAGPDVRESGFWRISLKDEIEMTYTSSNGVNEIFYGSLFNERAWQLESASTMVTETGPANLGPGKRMYGLMPNNNLGWVDERLVDGEMRPFMSAELTRVAG
;
A
#
# COMPACT_ATOMS: atom_id res chain seq x y z
N MET A 1 43.89 -61.47 15.26
CA MET A 1 42.96 -61.43 14.11
C MET A 1 41.68 -60.84 14.64
N SER A 2 41.13 -59.73 14.20
CA SER A 2 41.48 -58.69 13.23
C SER A 2 40.30 -57.72 13.35
N GLU A 3 40.52 -56.42 13.51
CA GLU A 3 39.56 -55.42 13.03
C GLU A 3 40.20 -54.02 13.03
N GLN A 4 40.22 -53.42 11.85
CA GLN A 4 40.61 -52.05 11.55
C GLN A 4 39.52 -51.11 12.07
N THR A 5 39.89 -50.02 12.72
CA THR A 5 39.01 -48.85 12.89
C THR A 5 39.47 -47.76 11.93
N ASN A 6 38.54 -47.40 11.05
CA ASN A 6 38.68 -46.42 9.99
C ASN A 6 38.21 -45.04 10.49
N ASN A 7 38.77 -44.03 9.84
CA ASN A 7 38.66 -42.60 10.08
C ASN A 7 37.23 -42.07 9.85
N GLU A 8 36.69 -41.26 10.77
CA GLU A 8 35.52 -40.40 10.50
C GLU A 8 35.84 -38.93 10.82
N ASN A 9 35.95 -38.14 9.76
CA ASN A 9 36.02 -36.68 9.78
C ASN A 9 34.72 -36.09 10.33
N HIS A 10 34.82 -35.27 11.39
CA HIS A 10 33.76 -34.32 11.76
C HIS A 10 33.90 -33.03 10.92
N PRO A 11 32.86 -32.60 10.18
CA PRO A 11 32.84 -31.25 9.62
C PRO A 11 32.51 -30.23 10.72
N GLU A 12 33.34 -29.19 10.84
CA GLU A 12 33.08 -28.01 11.66
C GLU A 12 31.75 -27.35 11.28
N ASN A 13 30.91 -27.13 12.27
CA ASN A 13 29.63 -26.45 12.16
C ASN A 13 29.86 -24.93 12.12
N THR A 14 30.10 -24.35 10.93
CA THR A 14 30.06 -22.90 10.75
C THR A 14 28.61 -22.44 10.57
N GLN A 15 27.97 -22.04 11.68
CA GLN A 15 26.75 -21.23 11.62
C GLN A 15 27.09 -19.84 11.04
N PRO A 16 26.29 -19.28 10.13
CA PRO A 16 26.47 -17.90 9.70
C PRO A 16 26.14 -16.96 10.87
N GLU A 17 27.09 -16.09 11.20
CA GLU A 17 26.90 -15.02 12.18
C GLU A 17 25.70 -14.16 11.77
N ASN A 18 24.74 -14.08 12.68
CA ASN A 18 23.59 -13.21 12.59
C ASN A 18 24.11 -11.77 12.55
N ALA A 19 24.19 -11.18 11.35
CA ALA A 19 24.57 -9.79 11.16
C ALA A 19 23.52 -8.91 11.84
N LYS A 20 23.78 -8.55 13.11
CA LYS A 20 23.05 -7.49 13.81
C LYS A 20 23.19 -6.23 12.98
N ILE A 21 22.12 -5.85 12.30
CA ILE A 21 22.02 -4.58 11.61
C ILE A 21 22.22 -3.49 12.67
N ASP A 22 23.31 -2.73 12.54
CA ASP A 22 23.61 -1.58 13.38
C ASP A 22 22.46 -0.57 13.24
N GLY A 23 21.83 -0.21 14.36
CA GLY A 23 20.71 0.74 14.38
C GLY A 23 21.08 2.08 13.74
N ASN A 24 22.36 2.49 13.82
CA ASN A 24 22.83 3.70 13.14
C ASN A 24 22.88 3.53 11.61
N ALA A 25 23.23 2.35 11.11
CA ALA A 25 23.22 2.06 9.68
C ALA A 25 21.79 2.06 9.12
N ALA A 26 20.82 1.48 9.86
CA ALA A 26 19.42 1.50 9.48
C ALA A 26 18.82 2.92 9.46
N VAL A 27 19.17 3.75 10.46
CA VAL A 27 18.74 5.15 10.52
C VAL A 27 19.35 5.98 9.39
N ASN A 28 20.64 5.78 9.08
CA ASN A 28 21.29 6.47 7.96
C ASN A 28 20.72 6.03 6.60
N GLN A 29 20.47 4.74 6.42
CA GLN A 29 19.86 4.21 5.20
C GLN A 29 18.43 4.74 5.01
N ALA A 30 17.65 4.84 6.09
CA ALA A 30 16.37 5.53 6.06
C ALA A 30 16.58 6.99 5.65
N ALA A 31 17.43 7.77 6.32
CA ALA A 31 17.64 9.18 5.98
C ALA A 31 18.03 9.42 4.50
N GLU A 32 18.88 8.55 3.92
CA GLU A 32 19.25 8.64 2.50
C GLU A 32 18.11 8.21 1.55
N ALA A 33 17.37 7.13 1.87
CA ALA A 33 16.20 6.73 1.09
C ALA A 33 15.12 7.83 1.06
N TRP A 34 14.99 8.58 2.16
CA TRP A 34 14.08 9.72 2.28
C TRP A 34 14.50 10.90 1.40
N LYS A 35 15.80 11.21 1.30
CA LYS A 35 16.30 12.27 0.41
C LYS A 35 16.02 11.93 -1.06
N ASP A 36 16.24 10.68 -1.43
CA ASP A 36 15.98 10.21 -2.79
C ASP A 36 14.48 10.28 -3.13
N ALA A 37 13.60 9.79 -2.25
CA ALA A 37 12.15 9.88 -2.42
C ALA A 37 11.64 11.33 -2.55
N ALA A 38 12.16 12.27 -1.74
CA ALA A 38 11.72 13.67 -1.73
C ALA A 38 11.97 14.41 -3.05
N SER A 39 12.91 13.92 -3.88
CA SER A 39 13.21 14.48 -5.21
C SER A 39 12.40 13.85 -6.35
N ARG A 40 11.84 12.67 -6.12
CA ARG A 40 11.11 11.88 -7.13
C ARG A 40 9.64 12.29 -7.20
N ASN A 41 9.03 12.07 -8.36
CA ASN A 41 7.60 12.31 -8.61
C ASN A 41 7.07 11.29 -9.64
N ILE A 42 5.75 11.29 -9.87
CA ILE A 42 5.14 10.53 -10.97
C ILE A 42 5.50 11.13 -12.33
N PRO A 43 5.56 10.32 -13.42
CA PRO A 43 5.77 10.84 -14.76
C PRO A 43 4.62 11.75 -15.21
N THR A 44 4.94 12.85 -15.87
CA THR A 44 3.95 13.72 -16.53
C THR A 44 3.68 13.25 -17.97
N VAL A 45 2.52 13.62 -18.51
CA VAL A 45 2.10 13.24 -19.87
C VAL A 45 2.34 14.41 -20.83
N ASP A 46 3.56 14.52 -21.34
CA ASP A 46 3.94 15.58 -22.29
C ASP A 46 3.74 15.13 -23.76
N VAL A 47 2.47 14.89 -24.12
CA VAL A 47 2.09 14.45 -25.48
C VAL A 47 1.37 15.56 -26.25
N ALA A 48 0.64 16.42 -25.55
CA ALA A 48 -0.03 17.59 -26.09
C ALA A 48 -0.23 18.62 -24.97
N GLU A 49 -0.44 19.88 -25.34
CA GLU A 49 -0.75 20.93 -24.37
C GLU A 49 -2.04 20.60 -23.60
N ASN A 50 -1.93 20.55 -22.28
CA ASN A 50 -3.07 20.42 -21.36
C ASN A 50 -3.23 21.76 -20.62
N PRO A 51 -4.42 22.39 -20.65
CA PRO A 51 -4.65 23.63 -19.91
C PRO A 51 -4.71 23.43 -18.38
N LEU A 52 -4.79 22.19 -17.90
CA LEU A 52 -4.80 21.86 -16.48
C LEU A 52 -3.38 21.54 -15.97
N PRO A 53 -3.08 21.81 -14.68
CA PRO A 53 -1.84 21.35 -14.07
C PRO A 53 -1.65 19.84 -14.17
N ASP A 54 -0.40 19.41 -14.29
CA ASP A 54 -0.06 17.99 -14.15
C ASP A 54 -0.34 17.51 -12.73
N GLU A 55 -0.73 16.24 -12.62
CA GLU A 55 -0.80 15.57 -11.33
C GLU A 55 0.58 15.48 -10.69
N THR A 56 0.63 15.63 -9.38
CA THR A 56 1.84 15.49 -8.56
C THR A 56 1.58 14.57 -7.38
N ALA A 57 2.51 13.64 -7.15
CA ALA A 57 2.59 12.85 -5.93
C ALA A 57 3.67 13.40 -4.98
N ASN A 58 4.15 14.63 -5.23
CA ASN A 58 5.19 15.29 -4.43
C ASN A 58 4.76 16.72 -4.10
N LEU A 59 4.50 16.98 -2.82
CA LEU A 59 4.01 18.28 -2.32
C LEU A 59 4.99 19.45 -2.53
N ARG A 60 6.22 19.19 -2.98
CA ARG A 60 7.23 20.22 -3.30
C ARG A 60 7.25 20.59 -4.80
N GLN A 61 6.44 19.92 -5.61
CA GLN A 61 6.41 20.05 -7.06
C GLN A 61 4.97 20.16 -7.56
N GLY A 62 4.76 20.84 -8.68
CA GLY A 62 3.42 21.00 -9.26
C GLY A 62 2.57 22.07 -8.54
N PRO A 63 1.23 21.99 -8.66
CA PRO A 63 0.32 22.95 -8.03
C PRO A 63 0.36 22.85 -6.51
N SER A 64 -0.09 23.89 -5.81
CA SER A 64 -0.28 23.82 -4.36
C SER A 64 -1.41 22.85 -4.01
N LEU A 65 -1.25 22.10 -2.93
CA LEU A 65 -2.34 21.28 -2.38
C LEU A 65 -3.50 22.20 -1.93
N HIS A 66 -4.73 21.82 -2.26
CA HIS A 66 -5.91 22.55 -1.80
C HIS A 66 -6.00 22.52 -0.26
N ASP A 67 -6.26 23.66 0.39
CA ASP A 67 -6.30 23.79 1.87
C ASP A 67 -7.32 22.86 2.54
N GLY A 68 -8.37 22.47 1.82
CA GLY A 68 -9.33 21.47 2.29
C GLY A 68 -8.72 20.09 2.53
N LEU A 69 -7.59 19.76 1.89
CA LEU A 69 -6.99 18.42 1.91
C LEU A 69 -5.89 18.24 2.96
N LEU A 70 -5.67 19.22 3.86
CA LEU A 70 -4.59 19.18 4.84
C LEU A 70 -4.65 17.93 5.76
N GLY A 71 -5.85 17.45 6.09
CA GLY A 71 -6.03 16.21 6.85
C GLY A 71 -5.59 14.94 6.11
N LEU A 72 -5.45 15.00 4.79
CA LEU A 72 -4.99 13.89 3.93
C LEU A 72 -3.56 14.09 3.42
N LEU A 73 -2.94 15.25 3.69
CA LEU A 73 -1.61 15.62 3.22
C LEU A 73 -0.56 14.51 3.37
N PRO A 74 -0.47 13.78 4.51
CA PRO A 74 0.57 12.78 4.67
C PRO A 74 0.46 11.56 3.74
N LEU A 75 -0.71 11.34 3.11
CA LEU A 75 -0.94 10.25 2.17
C LEU A 75 -0.32 10.50 0.78
N VAL A 76 -0.23 11.76 0.34
CA VAL A 76 0.28 12.15 -0.99
C VAL A 76 1.69 11.59 -1.17
N GLY A 77 1.91 10.77 -2.20
CA GLY A 77 3.15 10.03 -2.41
C GLY A 77 2.99 8.83 -3.34
N VAL A 78 4.14 8.29 -3.77
CA VAL A 78 4.21 6.94 -4.31
C VAL A 78 4.73 6.02 -3.23
N TRP A 79 4.00 4.95 -2.97
CA TRP A 79 4.24 3.96 -1.94
C TRP A 79 4.41 2.59 -2.56
N GLN A 80 5.40 1.83 -2.09
CA GLN A 80 5.64 0.48 -2.58
C GLN A 80 6.08 -0.44 -1.45
N GLY A 81 5.58 -1.67 -1.46
CA GLY A 81 5.90 -2.67 -0.44
C GLY A 81 5.14 -3.95 -0.65
N GLU A 82 4.95 -4.69 0.44
CA GLU A 82 4.40 -6.04 0.43
C GLU A 82 3.32 -6.19 1.50
N GLY A 83 2.48 -7.20 1.30
CA GLY A 83 1.34 -7.47 2.15
C GLY A 83 0.90 -8.93 2.12
N GLN A 84 -0.14 -9.21 2.89
CA GLN A 84 -0.78 -10.51 3.01
C GLN A 84 -2.27 -10.38 2.71
N ALA A 85 -2.79 -11.30 1.90
CA ALA A 85 -4.17 -11.33 1.45
C ALA A 85 -4.77 -12.72 1.64
N HIS A 86 -6.10 -12.80 1.70
CA HIS A 86 -6.85 -14.05 1.67
C HIS A 86 -7.58 -14.17 0.33
N SER A 87 -7.49 -15.34 -0.30
CA SER A 87 -8.26 -15.66 -1.49
C SER A 87 -9.75 -15.91 -1.14
N ALA A 88 -10.60 -16.06 -2.16
CA ALA A 88 -12.02 -16.35 -1.96
C ALA A 88 -12.29 -17.69 -1.26
N ASP A 89 -11.37 -18.63 -1.42
CA ASP A 89 -11.27 -19.95 -0.81
C ASP A 89 -10.58 -19.93 0.58
N GLY A 90 -10.14 -18.76 1.04
CA GLY A 90 -9.58 -18.55 2.37
C GLY A 90 -8.08 -18.87 2.49
N GLU A 91 -7.40 -19.16 1.38
CA GLU A 91 -5.96 -19.38 1.39
C GLU A 91 -5.22 -18.05 1.52
N GLN A 92 -4.23 -18.01 2.40
CA GLN A 92 -3.39 -16.84 2.58
C GLN A 92 -2.30 -16.81 1.49
N TYR A 93 -2.06 -15.64 0.90
CA TYR A 93 -0.98 -15.42 -0.05
C TYR A 93 -0.30 -14.07 0.15
N ALA A 94 0.98 -14.00 -0.22
CA ALA A 94 1.75 -12.77 -0.24
C ALA A 94 1.53 -12.01 -1.55
N PHE A 95 1.51 -10.68 -1.46
CA PHE A 95 1.43 -9.80 -2.62
C PHE A 95 2.37 -8.62 -2.46
N GLY A 96 2.82 -8.09 -3.59
CA GLY A 96 3.45 -6.78 -3.64
C GLY A 96 2.48 -5.73 -4.17
N GLN A 97 2.71 -4.48 -3.81
CA GLN A 97 1.83 -3.37 -4.14
C GLN A 97 2.61 -2.11 -4.47
N GLN A 98 2.12 -1.37 -5.46
CA GLN A 98 2.40 0.05 -5.64
C GLN A 98 1.10 0.84 -5.48
N LEU A 99 1.10 1.82 -4.59
CA LEU A 99 0.02 2.76 -4.34
C LEU A 99 0.49 4.18 -4.65
N ILE A 100 -0.22 4.86 -5.54
CA ILE A 100 0.03 6.26 -5.90
C ILE A 100 -1.13 7.07 -5.37
N ILE A 101 -0.84 8.11 -4.58
CA ILE A 101 -1.80 9.12 -4.14
C ILE A 101 -1.26 10.48 -4.60
N ALA A 102 -2.01 11.15 -5.46
CA ALA A 102 -1.60 12.38 -6.14
C ALA A 102 -2.70 13.44 -6.10
N HIS A 103 -2.36 14.67 -6.54
CA HIS A 103 -3.32 15.75 -6.73
C HIS A 103 -2.90 16.66 -7.89
N ASP A 104 -3.86 17.42 -8.40
CA ASP A 104 -3.69 18.46 -9.43
C ASP A 104 -4.04 19.86 -8.90
N GLY A 105 -4.23 19.99 -7.58
CA GLY A 105 -4.53 21.24 -6.88
C GLY A 105 -6.02 21.48 -6.63
N GLU A 106 -6.90 20.64 -7.20
CA GLU A 106 -8.32 20.64 -6.88
C GLU A 106 -8.60 19.99 -5.53
N ASN A 107 -9.85 20.13 -5.04
CA ASN A 107 -10.26 19.63 -3.73
C ASN A 107 -10.60 18.12 -3.73
N TYR A 108 -9.67 17.31 -4.22
CA TYR A 108 -9.64 15.85 -4.14
C TYR A 108 -8.20 15.32 -4.25
N LEU A 109 -7.97 14.08 -3.81
CA LEU A 109 -6.78 13.32 -4.20
C LEU A 109 -7.18 12.25 -5.20
N THR A 110 -6.33 11.99 -6.19
CA THR A 110 -6.44 10.80 -7.02
C THR A 110 -5.69 9.66 -6.34
N TYR A 111 -6.19 8.44 -6.48
CA TYR A 111 -5.45 7.26 -6.03
C TYR A 111 -5.48 6.15 -7.09
N THR A 112 -4.36 5.46 -7.23
CA THR A 112 -4.27 4.22 -8.01
C THR A 112 -3.44 3.19 -7.25
N SER A 113 -3.89 1.95 -7.21
CA SER A 113 -3.17 0.83 -6.62
C SER A 113 -3.04 -0.29 -7.63
N ARG A 114 -1.85 -0.89 -7.72
CA ARG A 114 -1.58 -2.08 -8.52
C ARG A 114 -0.93 -3.12 -7.62
N THR A 115 -1.44 -4.34 -7.66
CA THR A 115 -0.89 -5.46 -6.91
C THR A 115 -0.37 -6.56 -7.84
N TRP A 116 0.52 -7.38 -7.31
CA TRP A 116 1.03 -8.59 -7.97
C TRP A 116 1.20 -9.69 -6.92
N LYS A 117 0.99 -10.95 -7.33
CA LYS A 117 1.24 -12.08 -6.44
C LYS A 117 2.73 -12.27 -6.21
N ILE A 118 3.11 -12.77 -5.04
CA ILE A 118 4.47 -13.17 -4.71
C ILE A 118 4.47 -14.68 -4.49
N ASP A 119 5.42 -15.38 -5.10
CA ASP A 119 5.57 -16.83 -4.94
C ASP A 119 6.29 -17.19 -3.62
N SER A 120 6.40 -18.50 -3.36
CA SER A 120 7.06 -19.02 -2.16
C SER A 120 8.55 -18.69 -2.05
N GLU A 121 9.19 -18.29 -3.15
CA GLU A 121 10.59 -17.88 -3.20
C GLU A 121 10.76 -16.37 -3.02
N GLY A 122 9.66 -15.61 -2.91
CA GLY A 122 9.66 -14.16 -2.76
C GLY A 122 9.71 -13.41 -4.10
N ASN A 123 9.51 -14.09 -5.24
CA ASN A 123 9.55 -13.46 -6.55
C ASN A 123 8.15 -13.01 -7.03
N PRO A 124 8.06 -11.93 -7.83
CA PRO A 124 6.81 -11.54 -8.48
C PRO A 124 6.29 -12.65 -9.40
N ALA A 125 5.07 -13.14 -9.11
CA ALA A 125 4.42 -14.26 -9.81
C ALA A 125 3.37 -13.82 -10.84
N GLY A 126 3.17 -12.52 -11.01
CA GLY A 126 2.27 -11.94 -12.03
C GLY A 126 1.28 -10.91 -11.46
N PRO A 127 0.63 -10.13 -12.33
CA PRO A 127 -0.31 -9.09 -11.93
C PRO A 127 -1.52 -9.69 -11.20
N ASP A 128 -2.04 -8.93 -10.24
CA ASP A 128 -3.28 -9.23 -9.53
C ASP A 128 -4.26 -8.05 -9.71
N VAL A 129 -4.88 -7.58 -8.63
CA VAL A 129 -5.92 -6.53 -8.68
C VAL A 129 -5.31 -5.15 -8.92
N ARG A 130 -5.98 -4.35 -9.75
CA ARG A 130 -5.75 -2.92 -9.91
C ARG A 130 -6.99 -2.14 -9.52
N GLU A 131 -6.83 -1.12 -8.70
CA GLU A 131 -7.91 -0.20 -8.32
C GLU A 131 -7.52 1.26 -8.57
N SER A 132 -8.53 2.11 -8.76
CA SER A 132 -8.36 3.54 -8.92
C SER A 132 -9.59 4.31 -8.47
N GLY A 133 -9.41 5.54 -8.02
CA GLY A 133 -10.50 6.39 -7.61
C GLY A 133 -10.06 7.69 -6.97
N PHE A 134 -10.90 8.23 -6.08
CA PHE A 134 -10.70 9.55 -5.49
C PHE A 134 -10.92 9.55 -3.98
N TRP A 135 -10.14 10.37 -3.29
CA TRP A 135 -10.37 10.75 -1.90
C TRP A 135 -10.85 12.19 -1.81
N ARG A 136 -11.81 12.44 -0.93
CA ARG A 136 -12.34 13.76 -0.62
C ARG A 136 -12.46 13.88 0.89
N ILE A 137 -12.37 15.11 1.39
CA ILE A 137 -12.57 15.40 2.80
C ILE A 137 -13.35 16.71 2.97
N SER A 138 -14.28 16.73 3.91
CA SER A 138 -15.05 17.92 4.27
C SER A 138 -14.30 18.77 5.30
N LEU A 139 -14.75 20.01 5.52
CA LEU A 139 -14.20 20.89 6.58
C LEU A 139 -14.42 20.36 8.01
N LYS A 140 -15.20 19.28 8.15
CA LYS A 140 -15.44 18.59 9.43
C LYS A 140 -14.65 17.28 9.54
N ASP A 141 -13.65 17.08 8.67
CA ASP A 141 -12.84 15.88 8.58
C ASP A 141 -13.64 14.59 8.25
N GLU A 142 -14.78 14.75 7.57
CA GLU A 142 -15.53 13.62 7.02
C GLU A 142 -14.90 13.22 5.69
N ILE A 143 -14.44 11.97 5.60
CA ILE A 143 -13.74 11.44 4.44
C ILE A 143 -14.71 10.67 3.54
N GLU A 144 -14.57 10.86 2.24
CA GLU A 144 -15.24 10.05 1.22
C GLU A 144 -14.15 9.42 0.34
N MET A 145 -14.25 8.11 0.09
CA MET A 145 -13.42 7.46 -0.93
C MET A 145 -14.33 6.72 -1.91
N THR A 146 -14.16 6.98 -3.19
CA THR A 146 -14.81 6.22 -4.26
C THR A 146 -13.74 5.45 -5.01
N TYR A 147 -14.01 4.18 -5.35
CA TYR A 147 -13.10 3.45 -6.20
C TYR A 147 -13.77 2.42 -7.09
N THR A 148 -13.07 2.11 -8.17
CA THR A 148 -13.37 1.01 -9.08
C THR A 148 -12.19 0.05 -9.14
N SER A 149 -12.47 -1.23 -9.31
CA SER A 149 -11.46 -2.29 -9.37
C SER A 149 -11.52 -3.04 -10.70
N SER A 150 -10.36 -3.49 -11.17
CA SER A 150 -10.19 -4.26 -12.40
C SER A 150 -10.93 -5.60 -12.39
N ASN A 151 -11.34 -6.09 -11.22
CA ASN A 151 -12.14 -7.31 -11.06
C ASN A 151 -13.66 -7.03 -10.99
N GLY A 152 -14.12 -5.82 -11.37
CA GLY A 152 -15.55 -5.51 -11.50
C GLY A 152 -16.22 -5.00 -10.22
N VAL A 153 -15.45 -4.50 -9.25
CA VAL A 153 -15.98 -3.88 -8.03
C VAL A 153 -16.12 -2.36 -8.21
N ASN A 154 -17.19 -1.78 -7.68
CA ASN A 154 -17.33 -0.36 -7.40
C ASN A 154 -17.79 -0.17 -5.96
N GLU A 155 -17.10 0.68 -5.21
CA GLU A 155 -17.36 0.86 -3.79
C GLU A 155 -17.20 2.32 -3.35
N ILE A 156 -18.07 2.72 -2.42
CA ILE A 156 -18.07 4.04 -1.78
C ILE A 156 -17.82 3.82 -0.29
N PHE A 157 -16.83 4.52 0.26
CA PHE A 157 -16.58 4.58 1.68
C PHE A 157 -16.89 5.95 2.25
N TYR A 158 -17.35 5.95 3.50
CA TYR A 158 -17.31 7.10 4.39
C TYR A 158 -16.32 6.86 5.53
N GLY A 159 -15.71 7.91 6.04
CA GLY A 159 -14.67 7.78 7.04
C GLY A 159 -14.39 9.06 7.79
N SER A 160 -13.35 9.00 8.61
CA SER A 160 -12.83 10.15 9.34
C SER A 160 -11.35 9.96 9.67
N LEU A 161 -10.72 11.02 10.14
CA LEU A 161 -9.44 10.90 10.82
C LEU A 161 -9.62 10.04 12.09
N PHE A 162 -8.78 9.03 12.26
CA PHE A 162 -8.67 8.30 13.53
C PHE A 162 -7.71 9.02 14.48
N ASN A 163 -6.63 9.58 13.93
CA ASN A 163 -5.74 10.57 14.55
C ASN A 163 -4.99 11.34 13.45
N GLU A 164 -4.03 12.20 13.82
CA GLU A 164 -3.25 13.02 12.87
C GLU A 164 -2.46 12.22 11.82
N ARG A 165 -2.32 10.91 12.01
CA ARG A 165 -1.52 10.01 11.17
C ARG A 165 -2.27 8.76 10.73
N ALA A 166 -3.59 8.69 10.96
CA ALA A 166 -4.39 7.51 10.64
C ALA A 166 -5.80 7.87 10.20
N TRP A 167 -6.32 7.11 9.24
CA TRP A 167 -7.61 7.32 8.58
C TRP A 167 -8.40 6.01 8.62
N GLN A 168 -9.67 6.08 8.99
CA GLN A 168 -10.57 4.92 9.01
C GLN A 168 -11.73 5.15 8.04
N LEU A 169 -12.12 4.10 7.32
CA LEU A 169 -13.14 4.13 6.29
C LEU A 169 -14.02 2.89 6.39
N GLU A 170 -15.33 3.05 6.21
CA GLU A 170 -16.32 1.97 6.20
C GLU A 170 -17.17 2.07 4.94
N SER A 171 -17.44 0.92 4.32
CA SER A 171 -18.18 0.85 3.07
C SER A 171 -19.62 1.25 3.28
N ALA A 172 -20.05 2.27 2.56
CA ALA A 172 -21.44 2.70 2.47
C ALA A 172 -22.21 1.91 1.40
N SER A 173 -21.51 1.53 0.33
CA SER A 173 -22.07 0.75 -0.78
C SER A 173 -20.97 -0.07 -1.43
N THR A 174 -21.24 -1.36 -1.64
CA THR A 174 -20.37 -2.30 -2.35
C THR A 174 -21.18 -2.91 -3.48
N MET A 175 -20.73 -2.71 -4.71
CA MET A 175 -21.39 -3.20 -5.92
C MET A 175 -20.40 -3.99 -6.75
N VAL A 176 -20.87 -5.09 -7.34
CA VAL A 176 -20.09 -5.93 -8.25
C VAL A 176 -20.82 -6.08 -9.58
N THR A 177 -20.04 -6.18 -10.67
CA THR A 177 -20.59 -6.55 -11.97
C THR A 177 -20.97 -8.03 -12.01
N GLU A 178 -21.70 -8.43 -13.06
CA GLU A 178 -22.15 -9.82 -13.26
C GLU A 178 -21.02 -10.86 -13.16
N THR A 179 -19.81 -10.50 -13.61
CA THR A 179 -18.61 -11.37 -13.59
C THR A 179 -17.65 -11.03 -12.46
N GLY A 180 -18.04 -10.15 -11.54
CA GLY A 180 -17.25 -9.75 -10.39
C GLY A 180 -17.27 -10.78 -9.25
N PRO A 181 -16.62 -10.48 -8.11
CA PRO A 181 -16.58 -11.38 -6.97
C PRO A 181 -17.97 -11.52 -6.33
N ALA A 182 -18.57 -12.72 -6.46
CA ALA A 182 -19.95 -12.98 -6.03
C ALA A 182 -20.20 -12.79 -4.53
N ASN A 183 -19.18 -12.97 -3.69
CA ASN A 183 -19.29 -12.94 -2.23
C ASN A 183 -18.49 -11.78 -1.61
N LEU A 184 -18.28 -10.67 -2.33
CA LEU A 184 -17.61 -9.50 -1.77
C LEU A 184 -18.58 -8.71 -0.87
N GLY A 185 -18.37 -8.80 0.44
CA GLY A 185 -19.09 -8.00 1.43
C GLY A 185 -18.54 -6.58 1.59
N PRO A 186 -19.29 -5.71 2.30
CA PRO A 186 -18.81 -4.39 2.69
C PRO A 186 -17.50 -4.48 3.46
N GLY A 187 -16.61 -3.54 3.21
CA GLY A 187 -15.29 -3.48 3.82
C GLY A 187 -15.11 -2.37 4.84
N LYS A 188 -14.12 -2.55 5.71
CA LYS A 188 -13.56 -1.53 6.59
C LYS A 188 -12.07 -1.40 6.28
N ARG A 189 -11.65 -0.21 5.88
CA ARG A 189 -10.23 0.09 5.61
C ARG A 189 -9.67 1.00 6.68
N MET A 190 -8.45 0.71 7.12
CA MET A 190 -7.68 1.60 7.99
C MET A 190 -6.31 1.83 7.36
N TYR A 191 -5.90 3.09 7.28
CA TYR A 191 -4.58 3.52 6.82
C TYR A 191 -3.88 4.24 7.96
N GLY A 192 -2.56 4.08 8.09
CA GLY A 192 -1.80 4.77 9.12
C GLY A 192 -0.31 4.87 8.83
N LEU A 193 0.28 6.01 9.15
CA LEU A 193 1.73 6.18 9.11
C LEU A 193 2.34 5.63 10.39
N MET A 194 3.10 4.56 10.25
CA MET A 194 3.82 3.91 11.34
C MET A 194 4.98 4.78 11.88
N PRO A 195 5.60 4.41 13.02
CA PRO A 195 6.73 5.17 13.58
C PRO A 195 7.94 5.29 12.64
N ASN A 196 8.12 4.32 11.75
CA ASN A 196 9.13 4.34 10.69
C ASN A 196 8.73 5.17 9.45
N ASN A 197 7.57 5.83 9.51
CA ASN A 197 6.93 6.60 8.43
C ASN A 197 6.50 5.78 7.19
N ASN A 198 6.51 4.46 7.27
CA ASN A 198 5.86 3.62 6.27
C ASN A 198 4.33 3.74 6.39
N LEU A 199 3.65 3.60 5.27
CA LEU A 199 2.20 3.54 5.22
C LEU A 199 1.75 2.10 5.44
N GLY A 200 1.18 1.83 6.61
CA GLY A 200 0.48 0.58 6.89
C GLY A 200 -1.00 0.71 6.53
N TRP A 201 -1.61 -0.36 6.02
CA TRP A 201 -3.05 -0.42 5.86
C TRP A 201 -3.62 -1.83 6.06
N VAL A 202 -4.90 -1.89 6.44
CA VAL A 202 -5.69 -3.11 6.59
C VAL A 202 -7.05 -2.91 5.92
N ASP A 203 -7.52 -3.93 5.19
CA ASP A 203 -8.90 -4.09 4.71
C ASP A 203 -9.50 -5.32 5.39
N GLU A 204 -10.63 -5.14 6.03
CA GLU A 204 -11.46 -6.20 6.58
C GLU A 204 -12.76 -6.27 5.78
N ARG A 205 -13.29 -7.48 5.57
CA ARG A 205 -14.53 -7.68 4.80
C ARG A 205 -15.56 -8.42 5.64
N LEU A 206 -16.82 -8.04 5.48
CA LEU A 206 -17.93 -8.76 6.08
C LEU A 206 -18.14 -10.09 5.34
N VAL A 207 -17.95 -11.20 6.04
CA VAL A 207 -18.17 -12.56 5.52
C VAL A 207 -19.06 -13.29 6.53
N ASP A 208 -20.20 -13.81 6.06
CA ASP A 208 -21.19 -14.51 6.89
C ASP A 208 -21.64 -13.72 8.14
N GLY A 209 -21.70 -12.40 8.04
CA GLY A 209 -22.13 -11.50 9.13
C GLY A 209 -21.03 -11.13 10.12
N GLU A 210 -19.78 -11.56 9.91
CA GLU A 210 -18.64 -11.21 10.74
C GLU A 210 -17.56 -10.48 9.93
N MET A 211 -16.95 -9.45 10.51
CA MET A 211 -15.79 -8.79 9.90
C MET A 211 -14.57 -9.70 10.02
N ARG A 212 -13.90 -9.97 8.90
CA ARG A 212 -12.69 -10.79 8.84
C ARG A 212 -11.57 -10.05 8.13
N PRO A 213 -10.30 -10.24 8.56
CA PRO A 213 -9.14 -9.73 7.82
C PRO A 213 -9.18 -10.22 6.38
N PHE A 214 -9.04 -9.28 5.44
CA PHE A 214 -9.03 -9.58 4.01
C PHE A 214 -7.65 -9.33 3.42
N MET A 215 -7.13 -8.11 3.59
CA MET A 215 -5.80 -7.74 3.12
C MET A 215 -5.11 -6.81 4.12
N SER A 216 -3.78 -6.84 4.14
CA SER A 216 -2.97 -5.84 4.86
C SER A 216 -1.62 -5.67 4.17
N ALA A 217 -1.02 -4.48 4.27
CA ALA A 217 0.32 -4.24 3.75
C ALA A 217 1.06 -3.16 4.55
N GLU A 218 2.39 -3.17 4.40
CA GLU A 218 3.29 -2.10 4.83
C GLU A 218 4.06 -1.59 3.60
N LEU A 219 3.95 -0.29 3.32
CA LEU A 219 4.48 0.33 2.13
C LEU A 219 5.50 1.42 2.49
N THR A 220 6.66 1.38 1.85
CA THR A 220 7.69 2.41 1.95
C THR A 220 7.42 3.51 0.93
N ARG A 221 7.68 4.77 1.30
CA ARG A 221 7.59 5.90 0.38
C ARG A 221 8.74 5.86 -0.62
N VAL A 222 8.44 5.82 -1.90
CA VAL A 222 9.42 5.85 -3.00
C VAL A 222 9.37 7.15 -3.81
N ALA A 223 8.34 7.98 -3.64
CA ALA A 223 8.33 9.38 -4.13
C ALA A 223 7.44 10.26 -3.25
N GLY A 224 7.76 11.55 -3.19
CA GLY A 224 7.02 12.57 -2.43
C GLY A 224 7.65 13.01 -1.12
#